data_AF-A0A1H9MAN0-F1
#
_entry.id   AF-A0A1H9MAN0-F1
#
_cell.length_a   1.000
_cell.length_b   1.000
_cell.length_c   1.000
_cell.angle_alpha   90.00
_cell.angle_beta   90.00
_cell.angle_gamma   90.00
#
_symmetry.space_group_name_H-M   'P 1'
#
loop_
_entity.id
_entity.type
_entity.pdbx_description
1 polymer ?
#
loop_
_entity_poly.entity_id
_entity_poly.type
_entity_poly.pdbx_seq_one_letter_code
_entity_poly.pdbx_strand_id
1 'polypeptide(L)'
;MPDPGRRGKWYWEKYIDDEGRWVEANKSPSGQHLAAMRRGLGKPPGSVPQMWPLYEAVVSHEGSPRLAAEHAALCLFGLHQQSQRTPMHTPGVGLGAALRRLSRLDNVSEEAVTRRFNAAATATSFDELVEHLRRLVTQLRSKAIPLDYTRLHRDLLAWSTPDGQARARRRWGMQYHAWHATTVDTPAT
;
A
#
# COMPACT_ATOMS: atom_id res chain seq x y z
N MET A 1 7.75 17.18 26.11
CA MET A 1 7.71 17.54 24.68
C MET A 1 7.94 16.29 23.87
N PRO A 2 7.06 15.91 22.94
CA PRO A 2 7.35 14.80 22.02
C PRO A 2 8.54 15.17 21.11
N ASP A 3 9.46 14.22 20.94
CA ASP A 3 10.64 14.34 20.10
C ASP A 3 10.25 14.67 18.65
N PRO A 4 10.68 15.82 18.08
CA PRO A 4 10.33 16.22 16.72
C PRO A 4 10.91 15.27 15.64
N GLY A 5 11.86 14.38 15.99
CA GLY A 5 12.45 13.41 15.09
C GLY A 5 11.76 12.04 15.06
N ARG A 6 10.99 11.69 16.10
CA ARG A 6 10.37 10.36 16.18
C ARG A 6 9.00 10.36 15.53
N ARG A 7 8.97 10.06 14.23
CA ARG A 7 7.73 9.77 13.50
C ARG A 7 6.95 8.69 14.26
N GLY A 8 5.67 8.97 14.55
CA GLY A 8 4.73 7.97 15.09
C GLY A 8 4.60 6.78 14.13
N LYS A 9 4.26 5.61 14.69
CA LYS A 9 3.93 4.41 13.91
C LYS A 9 2.70 4.68 13.06
N TRP A 10 2.73 4.31 11.78
CA TRP A 10 1.52 4.34 10.94
C TRP A 10 0.44 3.42 11.51
N TYR A 11 -0.81 3.66 11.12
CA TYR A 11 -1.96 2.91 11.63
C TYR A 11 -1.74 1.39 11.63
N TRP A 12 -1.27 0.81 10.52
CA TRP A 12 -1.05 -0.64 10.39
C TRP A 12 0.15 -1.15 11.22
N GLU A 13 1.22 -0.34 11.40
CA GLU A 13 2.40 -0.66 12.21
C GLU A 13 2.09 -0.76 13.71
N LYS A 14 0.91 -0.27 14.14
CA LYS A 14 0.42 -0.40 15.53
C LYS A 14 -0.07 -1.82 15.84
N TYR A 15 -0.45 -2.59 14.82
CA TYR A 15 -1.05 -3.92 14.98
C TYR A 15 -0.16 -5.04 14.48
N ILE A 16 0.88 -4.73 13.70
CA ILE A 16 1.67 -5.71 12.94
C ILE A 16 3.15 -5.55 13.25
N ASP A 17 3.83 -6.68 13.49
CA ASP A 17 5.27 -6.75 13.77
C ASP A 17 6.11 -6.68 12.47
N ASP A 18 7.43 -6.66 12.62
CA ASP A 18 8.35 -6.53 11.49
C ASP A 18 8.32 -7.77 10.55
N GLU A 19 7.82 -8.91 11.05
CA GLU A 19 7.61 -10.13 10.26
C GLU A 19 6.22 -10.22 9.62
N GLY A 20 5.36 -9.21 9.82
CA GLY A 20 4.03 -9.18 9.22
C GLY A 20 2.98 -10.03 9.94
N ARG A 21 3.19 -10.35 11.22
CA ARG A 21 2.22 -11.03 12.10
C ARG A 21 1.50 -10.02 13.00
N TRP A 22 0.35 -10.41 13.53
CA TRP A 22 -0.33 -9.60 14.55
C TRP A 22 0.56 -9.49 15.80
N VAL A 23 0.77 -8.27 16.31
CA VAL A 23 1.55 -8.02 17.54
C VAL A 23 0.89 -8.70 18.75
N GLU A 24 -0.44 -8.72 18.79
CA GLU A 24 -1.21 -9.48 19.79
C GLU A 24 -2.29 -10.29 19.05
N ALA A 25 -2.43 -11.58 19.37
CA ALA A 25 -3.30 -12.50 18.64
C ALA A 25 -4.78 -12.06 18.55
N ASN A 26 -5.26 -11.30 19.55
CA ASN A 26 -6.64 -10.81 19.62
C ASN A 26 -6.78 -9.31 19.30
N LYS A 27 -5.71 -8.65 18.85
CA LYS A 27 -5.70 -7.20 18.58
C LYS A 27 -5.44 -6.93 17.11
N SER A 28 -6.48 -7.08 16.31
CA SER A 28 -6.52 -6.62 14.93
C SER A 28 -7.19 -5.24 14.84
N PRO A 29 -7.01 -4.50 13.73
CA PRO A 29 -7.75 -3.28 13.47
C PRO A 29 -9.26 -3.46 13.71
N SER A 30 -9.87 -2.54 14.47
CA SER A 30 -11.31 -2.65 14.76
C SER A 30 -12.15 -2.62 13.47
N GLY A 31 -13.24 -3.38 13.45
CA GLY A 31 -14.17 -3.39 12.31
C GLY A 31 -14.75 -2.01 12.00
N GLN A 32 -14.89 -1.15 13.02
CA GLN A 32 -15.32 0.24 12.88
C GLN A 32 -14.28 1.07 12.11
N HIS A 33 -12.98 0.95 12.44
CA HIS A 33 -11.92 1.65 11.71
C HIS A 33 -11.85 1.18 10.26
N LEU A 34 -11.90 -0.13 10.02
CA LEU A 34 -11.90 -0.68 8.66
C LEU A 34 -13.13 -0.22 7.85
N ALA A 35 -14.30 -0.10 8.49
CA ALA A 35 -15.48 0.46 7.87
C ALA A 35 -15.32 1.96 7.54
N ALA A 36 -14.72 2.75 8.43
CA ALA A 36 -14.43 4.16 8.20
C ALA A 36 -13.48 4.36 7.01
N MET A 37 -12.38 3.60 6.97
CA MET A 37 -11.43 3.61 5.84
C MET A 37 -12.10 3.28 4.51
N ARG A 38 -12.97 2.25 4.47
CA ARG A 38 -13.69 1.91 3.24
C ARG A 38 -14.65 3.00 2.78
N ARG A 39 -15.28 3.73 3.71
CA ARG A 39 -16.13 4.89 3.37
C ARG A 39 -15.35 6.05 2.74
N GLY A 40 -14.04 6.15 2.99
CA GLY A 40 -13.17 7.15 2.38
C GLY A 40 -12.82 6.85 0.92
N LEU A 41 -13.05 5.64 0.40
CA LEU A 41 -12.74 5.33 -1.01
C LEU A 41 -13.49 6.27 -1.96
N GLY A 42 -12.74 7.00 -2.80
CA GLY A 42 -13.27 7.98 -3.75
C GLY A 42 -13.81 9.26 -3.09
N LYS A 43 -13.45 9.54 -1.82
CA LYS A 43 -13.79 10.78 -1.13
C LYS A 43 -12.56 11.67 -0.96
N PRO A 44 -12.74 13.00 -0.89
CA PRO A 44 -11.63 13.90 -0.64
C PRO A 44 -10.89 13.57 0.68
N PRO A 45 -9.56 13.73 0.73
CA PRO A 45 -8.80 13.56 1.96
C PRO A 45 -9.33 14.45 3.09
N GLY A 46 -9.51 13.88 4.28
CA GLY A 46 -10.06 14.60 5.43
C GLY A 46 -11.59 14.76 5.44
N SER A 47 -12.32 14.37 4.39
CA SER A 47 -13.78 14.58 4.35
C SER A 47 -14.61 13.55 5.14
N VAL A 48 -13.97 12.51 5.70
CA VAL A 48 -14.65 11.45 6.46
C VAL A 48 -14.27 11.59 7.94
N PRO A 49 -15.15 12.14 8.80
CA PRO A 49 -14.80 12.45 10.20
C PRO A 49 -14.31 11.26 11.01
N GLN A 50 -14.85 10.06 10.76
CA GLN A 50 -14.44 8.85 11.47
C GLN A 50 -13.00 8.40 11.11
N MET A 51 -12.38 8.97 10.08
CA MET A 51 -10.98 8.73 9.75
C MET A 51 -10.02 9.71 10.43
N TRP A 52 -10.49 10.83 10.97
CA TRP A 52 -9.60 11.83 11.59
C TRP A 52 -8.67 11.27 12.67
N PRO A 53 -9.15 10.41 13.60
CA PRO A 53 -8.28 9.80 14.61
C PRO A 53 -7.27 8.78 14.05
N LEU A 54 -7.41 8.40 12.77
CA LEU A 54 -6.59 7.40 12.11
C LEU A 54 -5.40 8.02 11.36
N TYR A 55 -5.43 9.33 11.12
CA TYR A 55 -4.35 10.06 10.48
C TYR A 55 -3.23 10.37 11.47
N GLU A 56 -1.99 10.15 11.05
CA GLU A 56 -0.79 10.65 11.69
C GLU A 56 -0.34 11.99 11.09
N ALA A 57 -0.79 12.34 9.88
CA ALA A 57 -0.50 13.63 9.25
C ALA A 57 -1.34 14.81 9.80
N VAL A 58 -1.58 14.84 11.11
CA VAL A 58 -2.47 15.77 11.85
C VAL A 58 -2.16 17.26 11.59
N VAL A 59 -0.94 17.59 11.15
CA VAL A 59 -0.50 18.96 10.84
C VAL A 59 -0.67 19.39 9.37
N SER A 60 -1.31 18.57 8.53
CA SER A 60 -1.40 18.83 7.09
C SER A 60 -2.74 19.49 6.72
N HIS A 61 -2.73 20.42 5.76
CA HIS A 61 -3.94 21.09 5.28
C HIS A 61 -4.68 20.25 4.23
N GLU A 62 -5.95 20.60 3.98
CA GLU A 62 -6.75 20.04 2.91
C GLU A 62 -6.03 20.14 1.55
N GLY A 63 -6.07 19.07 0.76
CA GLY A 63 -5.38 19.03 -0.54
C GLY A 63 -3.87 18.81 -0.48
N SER A 64 -3.25 18.76 0.70
CA SER A 64 -1.81 18.47 0.80
C SER A 64 -1.49 17.04 0.30
N PRO A 65 -0.39 16.84 -0.46
CA PRO A 65 0.02 15.51 -0.92
C PRO A 65 0.22 14.49 0.21
N ARG A 66 0.63 14.97 1.39
CA ARG A 66 0.80 14.13 2.59
C ARG A 66 -0.52 13.55 3.08
N LEU A 67 -1.54 14.39 3.23
CA LEU A 67 -2.87 13.95 3.65
C LEU A 67 -3.51 13.07 2.57
N ALA A 68 -3.35 13.42 1.29
CA ALA A 68 -3.86 12.62 0.17
C ALA A 68 -3.25 11.21 0.13
N ALA A 69 -1.93 11.10 0.25
CA ALA A 69 -1.22 9.82 0.29
C ALA A 69 -1.61 8.97 1.50
N GLU A 70 -1.79 9.59 2.67
CA GLU A 70 -2.21 8.86 3.87
C GLU A 70 -3.66 8.39 3.76
N HIS A 71 -4.57 9.27 3.32
CA HIS A 71 -5.96 8.93 3.06
C HIS A 71 -6.08 7.75 2.10
N ALA A 72 -5.42 7.83 0.94
CA ALA A 72 -5.44 6.75 -0.05
C ALA A 72 -4.89 5.43 0.53
N ALA A 73 -3.76 5.47 1.25
CA ALA A 73 -3.17 4.27 1.85
C ALA A 73 -4.10 3.63 2.91
N LEU A 74 -4.71 4.43 3.79
CA LEU A 74 -5.68 3.95 4.78
C LEU A 74 -6.91 3.34 4.12
N CYS A 75 -7.47 4.01 3.10
CA CYS A 75 -8.63 3.50 2.36
C CYS A 75 -8.32 2.17 1.66
N LEU A 76 -7.17 2.06 1.01
CA LEU A 76 -6.70 0.83 0.37
C LEU A 76 -6.42 -0.27 1.40
N PHE A 77 -5.87 0.06 2.57
CA PHE A 77 -5.66 -0.89 3.66
C PHE A 77 -6.99 -1.41 4.21
N GLY A 78 -7.94 -0.51 4.50
CA GLY A 78 -9.26 -0.86 4.98
C GLY A 78 -10.03 -1.76 4.01
N LEU A 79 -9.88 -1.50 2.70
CA LEU A 79 -10.40 -2.35 1.64
C LEU A 79 -9.80 -3.76 1.68
N HIS A 80 -8.47 -3.84 1.82
CA HIS A 80 -7.70 -5.08 1.74
C HIS A 80 -7.92 -5.96 2.98
N GLN A 81 -7.87 -5.38 4.17
CA GLN A 81 -8.03 -6.08 5.44
C GLN A 81 -9.48 -6.54 5.70
N GLN A 82 -10.46 -6.03 4.95
CA GLN A 82 -11.87 -6.41 5.10
C GLN A 82 -12.05 -7.93 4.96
N SER A 83 -12.65 -8.53 5.99
CA SER A 83 -12.94 -9.97 6.08
C SER A 83 -11.69 -10.86 6.05
N GLN A 84 -10.50 -10.29 6.26
CA GLN A 84 -9.25 -11.05 6.36
C GLN A 84 -8.90 -11.30 7.82
N ARG A 85 -8.63 -12.57 8.15
CA ARG A 85 -8.20 -12.99 9.50
C ARG A 85 -6.69 -12.81 9.70
N THR A 86 -5.93 -12.82 8.61
CA THR A 86 -4.48 -12.59 8.59
C THR A 86 -4.16 -11.13 8.26
N PRO A 87 -2.99 -10.62 8.66
CA PRO A 87 -2.56 -9.27 8.31
C PRO A 87 -2.37 -9.12 6.80
N MET A 88 -2.97 -8.08 6.22
CA MET A 88 -2.76 -7.70 4.81
C MET A 88 -1.65 -6.66 4.64
N HIS A 89 -1.11 -6.13 5.75
CA HIS A 89 0.16 -5.44 5.74
C HIS A 89 1.28 -6.40 6.16
N THR A 90 2.32 -6.49 5.34
CA THR A 90 3.53 -7.25 5.64
C THR A 90 4.73 -6.41 5.21
N PRO A 91 5.61 -6.01 6.14
CA PRO A 91 6.82 -5.27 5.81
C PRO A 91 7.66 -5.99 4.75
N GLY A 92 8.23 -5.24 3.81
CA GLY A 92 9.11 -5.78 2.76
C GLY A 92 8.41 -6.38 1.53
N VAL A 93 7.12 -6.72 1.60
CA VAL A 93 6.36 -7.22 0.43
C VAL A 93 5.88 -6.03 -0.42
N GLY A 94 6.70 -5.56 -1.35
CA GLY A 94 6.33 -4.40 -2.21
C GLY A 94 5.22 -4.70 -3.23
N LEU A 95 4.64 -3.63 -3.81
CA LEU A 95 3.49 -3.73 -4.74
C LEU A 95 3.79 -4.63 -5.94
N GLY A 96 4.94 -4.47 -6.58
CA GLY A 96 5.33 -5.30 -7.72
C GLY A 96 5.47 -6.77 -7.33
N ALA A 97 6.03 -7.06 -6.15
CA ALA A 97 6.20 -8.44 -5.67
C ALA A 97 4.86 -9.10 -5.36
N ALA A 98 3.95 -8.38 -4.70
CA ALA A 98 2.58 -8.84 -4.43
C ALA A 98 1.82 -9.14 -5.74
N LEU A 99 1.94 -8.26 -6.74
CA LEU A 99 1.28 -8.44 -8.03
C LEU A 99 1.89 -9.55 -8.89
N ARG A 100 3.21 -9.76 -8.80
CA ARG A 100 3.88 -10.92 -9.42
C ARG A 100 3.42 -12.23 -8.81
N ARG A 101 3.23 -12.25 -7.48
CA ARG A 101 2.63 -13.42 -6.81
C ARG A 101 1.22 -13.67 -7.31
N LEU A 102 0.41 -12.60 -7.46
CA LEU A 102 -0.95 -12.70 -7.97
C LEU A 102 -0.98 -13.22 -9.42
N SER A 103 -0.10 -12.74 -10.30
CA SER A 103 -0.08 -13.12 -11.71
C SER A 103 0.30 -14.59 -11.95
N ARG A 104 0.97 -15.23 -10.97
CA ARG A 104 1.45 -16.61 -11.03
C ARG A 104 0.47 -17.63 -10.45
N LEU A 105 -0.72 -17.22 -10.03
CA LEU A 105 -1.74 -18.14 -9.56
C LEU A 105 -2.45 -18.80 -10.75
N ASP A 106 -2.66 -20.11 -10.70
CA ASP A 106 -3.24 -20.91 -11.80
C ASP A 106 -4.62 -20.43 -12.27
N ASN A 107 -5.37 -19.71 -11.43
CA ASN A 107 -6.70 -19.19 -11.73
C ASN A 107 -6.74 -17.67 -11.97
N VAL A 108 -5.61 -17.08 -12.37
CA VAL A 108 -5.46 -15.66 -12.67
C VAL A 108 -4.74 -15.50 -14.01
N SER A 109 -5.28 -14.68 -14.92
CA SER A 109 -4.58 -14.34 -16.16
C SER A 109 -3.45 -13.35 -15.85
N GLU A 110 -2.22 -13.79 -16.13
CA GLU A 110 -1.01 -12.97 -16.01
C GLU A 110 -1.08 -11.73 -16.91
N GLU A 111 -1.58 -11.84 -18.14
CA GLU A 111 -1.73 -10.72 -19.06
C GLU A 111 -2.71 -9.69 -18.52
N ALA A 112 -3.80 -10.14 -17.90
CA ALA A 112 -4.80 -9.26 -17.32
C ALA A 112 -4.29 -8.54 -16.06
N VAL A 113 -3.45 -9.19 -15.25
CA VAL A 113 -2.76 -8.54 -14.12
C VAL A 113 -1.74 -7.53 -14.64
N THR A 114 -0.91 -7.93 -15.61
CA THR A 114 0.10 -7.08 -16.24
C THR A 114 -0.50 -5.83 -16.86
N ARG A 115 -1.62 -5.96 -17.59
CA ARG A 115 -2.33 -4.80 -18.17
C ARG A 115 -2.80 -3.82 -17.11
N ARG A 116 -3.38 -4.29 -16.01
CA ARG A 116 -3.85 -3.43 -14.92
C ARG A 116 -2.69 -2.80 -14.14
N PHE A 117 -1.60 -3.55 -13.96
CA PHE A 117 -0.38 -3.05 -13.36
C PHE A 117 0.23 -1.92 -14.19
N ASN A 118 0.35 -2.11 -15.51
CA ASN A 118 0.84 -1.08 -16.42
C ASN A 118 -0.04 0.17 -16.38
N ALA A 119 -1.37 0.01 -16.37
CA ALA A 119 -2.28 1.15 -16.23
C ALA A 119 -2.06 1.93 -14.92
N ALA A 120 -1.81 1.25 -13.80
CA ALA A 120 -1.44 1.93 -12.55
C ALA A 120 -0.08 2.63 -12.67
N ALA A 121 0.91 1.98 -13.28
CA ALA A 121 2.24 2.53 -13.46
C ALA A 121 2.25 3.76 -14.37
N THR A 122 1.40 3.82 -15.40
CA THR A 122 1.33 4.94 -16.35
C THR A 122 0.31 6.01 -15.98
N ALA A 123 -0.35 5.89 -14.81
CA ALA A 123 -1.31 6.88 -14.35
C ALA A 123 -0.69 8.29 -14.35
N THR A 124 -1.44 9.25 -14.88
CA THR A 124 -1.02 10.65 -15.09
C THR A 124 -1.45 11.56 -13.96
N SER A 125 -2.44 11.14 -13.18
CA SER A 125 -2.91 11.84 -11.98
C SER A 125 -2.91 10.93 -10.75
N PHE A 126 -2.93 11.55 -9.57
CA PHE A 126 -3.00 10.83 -8.30
C PHE A 126 -4.33 10.07 -8.15
N ASP A 127 -5.45 10.68 -8.54
CA ASP A 127 -6.77 10.05 -8.46
C ASP A 127 -6.86 8.83 -9.39
N GLU A 128 -6.38 8.97 -10.63
CA GLU A 128 -6.29 7.85 -11.57
C GLU A 128 -5.46 6.69 -10.99
N LEU A 129 -4.30 7.00 -10.41
CA LEU A 129 -3.45 6.01 -9.75
C LEU A 129 -4.23 5.28 -8.64
N VAL A 130 -4.89 6.02 -7.74
CA VAL A 130 -5.63 5.44 -6.62
C VAL A 130 -6.73 4.50 -7.12
N GLU A 131 -7.42 4.82 -8.22
CA GLU A 131 -8.44 3.93 -8.75
C GLU A 131 -7.88 2.67 -9.43
N HIS A 132 -6.72 2.76 -10.08
CA HIS A 132 -6.03 1.56 -10.54
C HIS A 132 -5.56 0.69 -9.36
N LEU A 133 -4.99 1.29 -8.33
CA LEU A 133 -4.56 0.60 -7.12
C LEU A 133 -5.74 -0.05 -6.39
N ARG A 134 -6.89 0.60 -6.31
CA ARG A 134 -8.11 0.04 -5.71
C ARG A 134 -8.52 -1.27 -6.39
N ARG A 135 -8.51 -1.29 -7.73
CA ARG A 135 -8.81 -2.51 -8.52
C ARG A 135 -7.79 -3.61 -8.30
N LEU A 136 -6.51 -3.27 -8.22
CA LEU A 136 -5.43 -4.23 -7.96
C LEU A 136 -5.50 -4.80 -6.54
N VAL A 137 -5.66 -3.95 -5.53
CA VAL A 137 -5.81 -4.33 -4.11
C VAL A 137 -7.06 -5.19 -3.90
N THR A 138 -8.14 -4.96 -4.63
CA THR A 138 -9.33 -5.83 -4.58
C THR A 138 -9.01 -7.25 -5.04
N GLN A 139 -8.14 -7.42 -6.04
CA GLN A 139 -7.69 -8.74 -6.50
C GLN A 139 -6.70 -9.38 -5.52
N LEU A 140 -5.77 -8.60 -4.95
CA LEU A 140 -4.87 -9.09 -3.90
C LEU A 140 -5.67 -9.63 -2.70
N ARG A 141 -6.72 -8.89 -2.29
CA ARG A 141 -7.63 -9.30 -1.22
C ARG A 141 -8.31 -10.63 -1.51
N SER A 142 -8.82 -10.84 -2.73
CA SER A 142 -9.53 -12.10 -3.05
C SER A 142 -8.63 -13.33 -2.97
N LYS A 143 -7.31 -13.12 -2.95
CA LYS A 143 -6.28 -14.16 -2.83
C LYS A 143 -5.48 -14.07 -1.53
N ALA A 144 -5.88 -13.18 -0.60
CA ALA A 144 -5.19 -12.92 0.67
C ALA A 144 -3.67 -12.68 0.51
N ILE A 145 -3.27 -11.94 -0.53
CA ILE A 145 -1.86 -11.61 -0.79
C ILE A 145 -1.52 -10.28 -0.12
N PRO A 146 -0.65 -10.24 0.91
CA PRO A 146 -0.36 -9.02 1.64
C PRO A 146 0.54 -8.05 0.85
N LEU A 147 0.62 -6.82 1.33
CA LEU A 147 1.40 -5.71 0.75
C LEU A 147 1.98 -4.80 1.84
N ASP A 148 3.19 -4.31 1.66
CA ASP A 148 3.82 -3.28 2.51
C ASP A 148 3.15 -1.91 2.28
N TYR A 149 2.10 -1.64 3.07
CA TYR A 149 1.44 -0.34 3.11
C TYR A 149 2.33 0.85 3.53
N THR A 150 3.38 0.63 4.32
CA THR A 150 4.36 1.70 4.63
C THR A 150 5.11 2.11 3.37
N ARG A 151 5.51 1.13 2.55
CA ARG A 151 6.11 1.39 1.24
C ARG A 151 5.12 2.02 0.28
N LEU A 152 3.90 1.48 0.18
CA LEU A 152 2.88 2.02 -0.71
C LEU A 152 2.56 3.48 -0.37
N HIS A 153 2.39 3.82 0.90
CA HIS A 153 2.17 5.20 1.33
C HIS A 153 3.32 6.13 0.90
N ARG A 154 4.58 5.71 1.06
CA ARG A 154 5.73 6.49 0.61
C ARG A 154 5.73 6.71 -0.91
N ASP A 155 5.30 5.70 -1.66
CA ASP A 155 5.22 5.78 -3.11
C ASP A 155 4.09 6.72 -3.56
N LEU A 156 2.94 6.65 -2.89
CA LEU A 156 1.84 7.60 -3.07
C LEU A 156 2.25 9.04 -2.75
N LEU A 157 2.97 9.25 -1.65
CA LEU A 157 3.47 10.56 -1.26
C LEU A 157 4.45 11.12 -2.30
N ALA A 158 5.36 10.27 -2.80
CA ALA A 158 6.33 10.68 -3.81
C ALA A 158 5.67 10.96 -5.18
N TRP A 159 4.47 10.46 -5.44
CA TRP A 159 3.77 10.59 -6.72
C TRP A 159 3.41 12.04 -7.09
N SER A 160 3.51 12.98 -6.14
CA SER A 160 3.32 14.42 -6.37
C SER A 160 4.41 15.07 -7.22
N THR A 161 5.49 14.37 -7.53
CA THR A 161 6.62 14.88 -8.34
C THR A 161 6.97 13.91 -9.48
N PRO A 162 7.35 14.38 -10.68
CA PRO A 162 7.76 13.50 -11.78
C PRO A 162 8.88 12.52 -11.40
N ASP A 163 9.89 12.98 -10.66
CA ASP A 163 10.99 12.12 -10.19
C ASP A 163 10.52 11.05 -9.21
N GLY A 164 9.58 11.40 -8.32
CA GLY A 164 8.99 10.46 -7.39
C GLY A 164 8.16 9.40 -8.10
N GLN A 165 7.37 9.78 -9.12
CA GLN A 165 6.67 8.84 -9.99
C GLN A 165 7.66 7.89 -10.67
N ALA A 166 8.73 8.41 -11.27
CA ALA A 166 9.74 7.59 -11.93
C ALA A 166 10.43 6.61 -10.97
N ARG A 167 10.74 7.03 -9.73
CA ARG A 167 11.29 6.14 -8.69
C ARG A 167 10.31 5.05 -8.27
N ALA A 168 9.04 5.38 -8.06
CA ALA A 168 8.00 4.41 -7.72
C ALA A 168 7.82 3.38 -8.84
N ARG A 169 7.67 3.84 -10.10
CA ARG A 169 7.56 2.99 -11.30
C ARG A 169 8.74 2.02 -11.43
N ARG A 170 9.98 2.52 -11.31
CA ARG A 170 11.18 1.66 -11.36
C ARG A 170 11.13 0.59 -10.28
N ARG A 171 10.80 0.95 -9.04
CA ARG A 171 10.73 -0.02 -7.94
C ARG A 171 9.67 -1.09 -8.18
N TRP A 172 8.47 -0.68 -8.59
CA TRP A 172 7.39 -1.62 -8.85
C TRP A 172 7.74 -2.54 -10.02
N GLY A 173 8.30 -2.01 -11.10
CA GLY A 173 8.75 -2.79 -12.27
C GLY A 173 9.83 -3.82 -11.92
N MET A 174 10.88 -3.41 -11.18
CA MET A 174 11.93 -4.32 -10.73
C MET A 174 11.37 -5.47 -9.89
N GLN A 175 10.44 -5.18 -8.98
CA GLN A 175 9.80 -6.20 -8.15
C GLN A 175 8.87 -7.11 -8.95
N TYR A 176 8.11 -6.56 -9.91
CA TYR A 176 7.13 -7.30 -10.71
C TYR A 176 7.80 -8.25 -11.71
N HIS A 177 8.87 -7.79 -12.37
CA HIS A 177 9.64 -8.61 -13.31
C HIS A 177 10.76 -9.41 -12.62
N ALA A 178 10.91 -9.28 -11.29
CA ALA A 178 11.99 -9.87 -10.50
C ALA A 178 13.37 -9.62 -11.11
N TRP A 179 13.62 -8.37 -11.53
CA TRP A 179 14.96 -7.91 -11.87
C TRP A 179 15.78 -7.84 -10.59
N HIS A 180 16.29 -8.99 -10.16
CA HIS A 180 17.48 -9.03 -9.35
C HIS A 180 18.63 -8.65 -10.29
N ALA A 181 19.52 -7.76 -9.85
CA ALA A 181 20.89 -7.84 -10.35
C ALA A 181 21.29 -9.30 -10.06
N THR A 182 21.54 -10.08 -11.12
CA THR A 182 22.16 -11.38 -11.00
C THR A 182 23.37 -11.18 -10.10
N THR A 183 23.31 -11.65 -8.85
CA THR A 183 24.51 -11.81 -8.05
C THR A 183 25.33 -12.79 -8.86
N VAL A 184 26.36 -12.28 -9.53
CA VAL A 184 27.37 -13.10 -10.16
C VAL A 184 28.03 -13.85 -9.01
N ASP A 185 27.60 -15.09 -8.78
CA ASP A 185 28.34 -16.04 -7.97
C ASP A 185 29.72 -16.15 -8.62
N THR A 186 30.69 -15.49 -8.00
CA THR A 186 32.09 -15.78 -8.27
C THR A 186 32.45 -16.96 -7.39
N PRO A 187 32.76 -18.15 -7.94
CA PRO A 187 33.12 -19.30 -7.13
C PRO A 187 34.40 -19.00 -6.36
N ALA A 188 34.37 -19.23 -5.04
CA ALA A 188 35.55 -19.16 -4.20
C ALA A 188 36.58 -20.19 -4.68
N THR A 189 37.80 -19.72 -4.90
CA THR A 189 39.00 -20.57 -5.07
C THR A 189 39.58 -20.88 -3.69
#